data_AF-A0A961TDV7-F1
#
_entry.id   AF-A0A961TDV7-F1
#
_cell.length_a   1.000
_cell.length_b   1.000
_cell.length_c   1.000
_cell.angle_alpha   90.00
_cell.angle_beta   90.00
_cell.angle_gamma   90.00
#
_symmetry.space_group_name_H-M   'P 1'
#
loop_
_entity.id
_entity.type
_entity.pdbx_description
1 polymer ?
#
loop_
_entity_poly.entity_id
_entity_poly.type
_entity_poly.pdbx_seq_one_letter_code
_entity_poly.pdbx_strand_id
1 'polypeptide(L)' 'GETEDSTIADLAVAMNCGQIKTGSLARSDRLAKYNQLIRIEEELGPVAHYAGRDILRAQ' A
#
# COMPACT_ATOMS: atom_id res chain seq x y z
N GLY A 1 -15.16 2.54 -10.73
CA GLY A 1 -15.40 3.57 -9.72
C GLY A 1 -14.65 3.13 -8.50
N GLU A 2 -13.55 3.79 -8.19
CA GLU A 2 -12.85 3.56 -6.92
C GLU A 2 -13.58 4.38 -5.87
N THR A 3 -13.78 3.82 -4.69
CA THR A 3 -14.29 4.53 -3.52
C THR A 3 -13.11 4.95 -2.64
N GLU A 4 -13.37 5.75 -1.60
CA GLU A 4 -12.37 6.07 -0.57
C GLU A 4 -12.05 4.89 0.36
N ASP A 5 -12.67 3.72 0.15
CA ASP A 5 -12.32 2.49 0.86
C ASP A 5 -10.82 2.18 0.67
N SER A 6 -10.15 1.88 1.77
CA SER A 6 -8.71 1.61 1.80
C SER A 6 -8.37 0.17 2.17
N THR A 7 -9.37 -0.72 2.24
CA THR A 7 -9.22 -2.13 2.65
C THR A 7 -8.12 -2.87 1.90
N ILE A 8 -7.87 -2.54 0.63
CA ILE A 8 -6.81 -3.17 -0.16
C ILE A 8 -5.39 -2.83 0.32
N ALA A 9 -5.20 -1.69 1.00
CA ALA A 9 -3.92 -1.32 1.61
C ALA A 9 -3.63 -2.23 2.81
N ASP A 10 -4.60 -2.40 3.71
CA ASP A 10 -4.51 -3.29 4.87
C ASP A 10 -4.30 -4.74 4.43
N LEU A 11 -5.07 -5.20 3.41
CA LEU A 11 -4.91 -6.54 2.85
C LEU A 11 -3.51 -6.79 2.29
N ALA A 12 -2.94 -5.82 1.56
CA ALA A 12 -1.62 -5.97 0.96
C ALA A 12 -0.51 -6.09 2.02
N VAL A 13 -0.63 -5.37 3.14
CA VAL A 13 0.32 -5.44 4.26
C VAL A 13 0.10 -6.73 5.06
N ALA A 14 -1.13 -7.04 5.44
CA ALA A 14 -1.46 -8.23 6.24
C ALA A 14 -1.03 -9.55 5.56
N MET A 15 -1.11 -9.62 4.24
CA MET A 15 -0.71 -10.79 3.45
C MET A 15 0.74 -10.74 2.98
N ASN A 16 1.52 -9.73 3.40
CA ASN A 16 2.90 -9.51 2.95
C ASN A 16 3.05 -9.56 1.43
N CYS A 17 2.11 -8.95 0.69
CA CYS A 17 2.11 -9.01 -0.77
C CYS A 17 3.36 -8.35 -1.40
N GLY A 18 3.95 -7.37 -0.72
CA GLY A 18 5.13 -6.62 -1.18
C GLY A 18 4.89 -5.68 -2.37
N GLN A 19 3.76 -5.82 -3.07
CA GLN A 19 3.32 -4.92 -4.14
C GLN A 19 1.84 -4.61 -4.00
N ILE A 20 1.47 -3.39 -4.38
CA ILE A 20 0.08 -2.94 -4.46
C ILE A 20 -0.09 -2.04 -5.68
N LYS A 21 -1.19 -2.20 -6.40
CA LYS A 21 -1.56 -1.32 -7.53
C LYS A 21 -2.86 -0.62 -7.22
N THR A 22 -2.76 0.67 -6.88
CA THR A 22 -3.88 1.47 -6.38
C THR A 22 -4.15 2.74 -7.21
N GLY A 23 -3.61 2.81 -8.44
CA GLY A 23 -3.83 3.92 -9.37
C GLY A 23 -2.77 5.03 -9.29
N SER A 24 -3.05 6.18 -9.92
CA SER A 24 -2.17 7.35 -9.91
C SER A 24 -2.27 8.15 -8.60
N LEU A 25 -1.27 9.00 -8.34
CA LEU A 25 -1.27 9.98 -7.23
C LEU A 25 -2.19 11.19 -7.50
N ALA A 26 -3.39 10.94 -8.01
CA ALA A 26 -4.38 11.96 -8.31
C ALA A 26 -5.77 11.41 -7.99
N ARG A 27 -6.65 12.28 -7.51
CA ARG A 27 -8.00 11.99 -6.99
C ARG A 27 -8.01 11.29 -5.62
N SER A 28 -8.97 11.69 -4.79
CA SER A 28 -9.04 11.31 -3.37
C SER A 28 -9.28 9.82 -3.13
N ASP A 29 -10.07 9.17 -4.00
CA ASP A 29 -10.35 7.73 -4.01
C ASP A 29 -9.07 6.86 -4.01
N ARG A 30 -8.05 7.31 -4.75
CA ARG A 30 -6.75 6.63 -4.85
C ARG A 30 -5.82 7.05 -3.71
N LEU A 31 -5.81 8.34 -3.38
CA LEU A 31 -4.99 8.87 -2.28
C LEU A 31 -5.37 8.24 -0.93
N ALA A 32 -6.63 7.87 -0.71
CA ALA A 32 -7.07 7.20 0.52
C ALA A 32 -6.25 5.94 0.82
N LYS A 33 -5.95 5.12 -0.19
CA LYS A 33 -5.18 3.88 -0.05
C LYS A 33 -3.70 4.16 0.23
N TYR A 34 -3.11 5.17 -0.41
CA TYR A 34 -1.74 5.63 -0.10
C TYR A 34 -1.63 6.20 1.32
N ASN A 35 -2.59 7.04 1.73
CA ASN A 35 -2.62 7.60 3.08
C ASN A 35 -2.79 6.51 4.13
N GLN A 36 -3.55 5.45 3.83
CA GLN A 36 -3.66 4.30 4.70
C GLN A 36 -2.34 3.53 4.82
N LEU A 37 -1.58 3.35 3.74
CA LEU A 37 -0.24 2.76 3.81
C LEU A 37 0.72 3.58 4.70
N ILE A 38 0.65 4.91 4.64
CA ILE A 38 1.45 5.80 5.50
C ILE A 38 1.07 5.59 6.99
N ARG A 39 -0.24 5.51 7.31
CA ARG A 39 -0.69 5.24 8.68
C ARG A 39 -0.26 3.87 9.18
N ILE A 40 -0.34 2.83 8.33
CA ILE A 40 0.10 1.48 8.67
C ILE A 40 1.62 1.45 8.92
N GLU A 41 2.41 2.15 8.09
CA GLU A 41 3.85 2.29 8.30
C GLU A 41 4.16 3.00 9.63
N GLU A 42 3.44 4.07 9.94
CA GLU A 42 3.56 4.79 11.21
C GLU A 42 3.22 3.90 12.42
N GLU A 43 2.15 3.11 12.33
CA GLU A 43 1.71 2.18 13.38
C GLU A 43 2.70 1.03 13.61
N LEU A 44 3.22 0.43 12.54
CA LEU A 44 4.20 -0.65 12.61
C LEU A 44 5.60 -0.15 13.03
N GLY A 45 5.92 1.11 12.74
CA GLY A 45 7.18 1.73 13.13
C GLY A 45 8.39 0.89 12.71
N PRO A 46 9.31 0.52 13.62
CA PRO A 46 10.55 -0.19 13.26
C PRO A 46 10.37 -1.58 12.65
N VAL A 47 9.20 -2.22 12.80
CA VAL A 47 8.95 -3.55 12.21
C VAL A 47 8.39 -3.47 10.79
N ALA A 48 8.03 -2.28 10.32
CA ALA A 48 7.62 -2.06 8.93
C ALA A 48 8.80 -2.33 7.98
N HIS A 49 8.56 -3.04 6.88
CA HIS A 49 9.57 -3.30 5.87
C HIS A 49 9.05 -2.98 4.46
N TYR A 50 9.69 -2.01 3.81
CA TYR A 50 9.42 -1.70 2.41
C TYR A 50 10.20 -2.65 1.49
N ALA A 51 9.48 -3.43 0.69
CA ALA A 51 10.05 -4.51 -0.13
C ALA A 51 10.98 -4.05 -1.26
N GLY A 52 11.00 -2.76 -1.61
CA GLY A 52 11.96 -2.19 -2.55
C GLY A 52 11.93 -2.82 -3.94
N ARG A 53 13.11 -2.93 -4.56
CA ARG A 53 13.26 -3.54 -5.91
C ARG A 53 13.27 -5.06 -5.88
N ASP A 54 13.63 -5.66 -4.75
CA ASP A 54 13.81 -7.11 -4.61
C ASP A 54 12.49 -7.88 -4.81
N ILE A 55 11.35 -7.20 -4.61
CA ILE A 55 10.03 -7.78 -4.90
C ILE A 55 9.74 -7.95 -6.39
N LEU A 56 10.46 -7.25 -7.26
CA LEU A 56 10.27 -7.33 -8.71
C LEU A 56 10.87 -8.64 -9.22
N ARG A 57 10.01 -9.52 -9.73
CA ARG A 57 10.49 -10.72 -10.43
C ARG A 57 11.21 -10.30 -11.71
N ALA A 58 12.44 -10.77 -11.88
CA ALA A 58 13.13 -10.68 -13.17
C ALA A 58 12.29 -11.42 -14.23
N GLN A 59 12.06 -10.76 -15.36
CA GLN A 59 11.47 -11.39 -16.55
C GLN A 59 12.53 -12.20 -17.28
#